data_AF-A0A2G6DTI8-F1
#
_entry.id   AF-A0A2G6DTI8-F1
#
_cell.length_a   1.000
_cell.length_b   1.000
_cell.length_c   1.000
_cell.angle_alpha   90.00
_cell.angle_beta   90.00
_cell.angle_gamma   90.00
#
_symmetry.space_group_name_H-M   'P 1'
#
loop_
_entity.id
_entity.type
_entity.pdbx_description
1 polymer ?
#
loop_
_entity_poly.entity_id
_entity_poly.type
_entity_poly.pdbx_seq_one_letter_code
_entity_poly.pdbx_strand_id
1 'polypeptide(L)' 'MAHERAGTPAQAQDLIDVDVVLSAYHDRKPDMADPAQHVVFGTSGHRGSSLDGAF' A
#
# COMPACT_ATOMS: atom_id res chain seq x y z
N MET A 1 6.88 -22.71 -0.61
CA MET A 1 5.60 -23.48 -0.64
C MET A 1 4.46 -22.49 -0.76
N ALA A 2 3.35 -22.87 -1.39
CA ALA A 2 2.18 -21.99 -1.48
C ALA A 2 1.53 -21.80 -0.09
N HIS A 3 0.90 -20.65 0.12
CA HIS A 3 0.12 -20.36 1.31
C HIS A 3 -1.06 -21.34 1.42
N GLU A 4 -1.44 -21.74 2.63
CA GLU A 4 -2.49 -22.75 2.88
C GLU A 4 -3.82 -22.42 2.19
N ARG A 5 -4.20 -21.13 2.16
CA ARG A 5 -5.43 -20.62 1.51
C ARG A 5 -5.26 -20.20 0.04
N ALA A 6 -4.20 -20.63 -0.64
CA ALA A 6 -4.00 -20.29 -2.05
C ALA A 6 -5.14 -20.87 -2.92
N GLY A 7 -5.74 -20.03 -3.77
CA GLY A 7 -6.84 -20.44 -4.67
C GLY A 7 -8.23 -20.48 -4.02
N THR A 8 -8.36 -20.16 -2.73
CA THR A 8 -9.67 -20.05 -2.06
C THR A 8 -10.18 -18.61 -2.10
N PRO A 9 -11.51 -18.37 -1.96
CA PRO A 9 -12.05 -17.02 -1.81
C PRO A 9 -11.46 -16.27 -0.62
N ALA A 10 -11.32 -14.95 -0.77
CA ALA A 10 -10.93 -14.07 0.33
C ALA A 10 -11.95 -14.10 1.47
N GLN A 11 -11.47 -14.01 2.70
CA GLN A 11 -12.29 -13.91 3.90
C GLN A 11 -12.37 -12.44 4.33
N ALA A 12 -13.31 -12.10 5.22
CA ALA A 12 -13.54 -10.73 5.63
C ALA A 12 -12.28 -10.06 6.22
N GLN A 13 -11.45 -10.81 6.94
CA GLN A 13 -10.21 -10.30 7.52
C GLN A 13 -9.07 -10.08 6.50
N ASP A 14 -9.23 -10.54 5.26
CA ASP A 14 -8.26 -10.28 4.18
C ASP A 14 -8.51 -8.91 3.51
N LEU A 15 -9.69 -8.32 3.75
CA LEU A 15 -10.11 -7.09 3.11
C LEU A 15 -9.52 -5.88 3.81
N ILE A 16 -9.14 -4.87 3.02
CA ILE A 16 -8.73 -3.56 3.53
C ILE A 16 -9.95 -2.72 3.90
N ASP A 17 -9.73 -1.71 4.75
CA ASP A 17 -10.66 -0.60 4.91
C ASP A 17 -10.34 0.48 3.86
N VAL A 18 -11.26 0.68 2.91
CA VAL A 18 -11.07 1.61 1.78
C VAL A 18 -11.06 3.06 2.23
N ASP A 19 -11.88 3.43 3.22
CA ASP A 19 -11.96 4.80 3.72
C ASP A 19 -10.67 5.20 4.45
N VAL A 20 -10.04 4.23 5.14
CA VAL A 20 -8.72 4.43 5.77
C VAL A 20 -7.63 4.65 4.73
N VAL A 21 -7.61 3.88 3.64
CA VAL A 21 -6.61 4.08 2.56
C VAL A 21 -6.81 5.43 1.87
N LEU A 22 -8.05 5.81 1.59
CA LEU A 22 -8.37 7.07 0.93
C LEU A 22 -8.04 8.28 1.81
N SER A 23 -8.44 8.27 3.07
CA SER A 23 -8.09 9.34 4.02
C SER A 23 -6.58 9.46 4.20
N ALA A 24 -5.86 8.33 4.34
CA ALA A 24 -4.41 8.33 4.43
C ALA A 24 -3.73 8.99 3.22
N TYR A 25 -4.27 8.83 2.02
CA TYR A 25 -3.72 9.45 0.80
C TYR A 25 -3.81 10.98 0.84
N HIS A 26 -4.88 11.52 1.40
CA HIS A 26 -5.10 12.98 1.47
C HIS A 26 -4.44 13.62 2.68
N ASP A 27 -4.44 12.93 3.82
CA ASP A 27 -4.06 13.52 5.11
C ASP A 27 -2.57 13.33 5.43
N ARG A 28 -1.94 12.27 4.92
CA ARG A 28 -0.53 11.98 5.18
C ARG A 28 0.38 12.64 4.15
N LYS A 29 1.58 12.97 4.59
CA LYS A 29 2.66 13.50 3.73
C LYS A 29 3.87 12.58 3.86
N PRO A 30 4.48 12.14 2.75
CA PRO A 30 5.72 11.38 2.77
C PRO A 30 6.82 12.09 3.58
N ASP A 31 7.51 11.35 4.44
CA ASP A 31 8.67 11.84 5.17
C ASP A 31 9.91 11.81 4.29
N MET A 32 10.46 13.00 3.98
CA MET A 32 11.64 13.12 3.13
C MET A 32 12.92 12.60 3.79
N ALA A 33 12.94 12.42 5.11
CA ALA A 33 14.06 11.78 5.80
C ALA A 33 14.06 10.25 5.64
N ASP A 34 12.95 9.66 5.19
CA ASP A 34 12.80 8.22 4.96
C ASP A 34 12.85 7.90 3.45
N PRO A 35 13.95 7.32 2.96
CA PRO A 35 14.07 6.94 1.54
C PRO A 35 13.01 5.93 1.08
N ALA A 36 12.38 5.17 1.98
CA ALA A 36 11.31 4.24 1.62
C ALA A 36 10.04 4.96 1.15
N GLN A 37 9.87 6.23 1.52
CA GLN A 37 8.73 7.07 1.15
C GLN A 37 9.02 7.96 -0.07
N HIS A 38 10.21 7.86 -0.67
CA HIS A 38 10.57 8.65 -1.85
C HIS A 38 9.95 8.10 -3.13
N VAL A 39 9.76 8.98 -4.11
CA VAL A 39 9.32 8.59 -5.45
C VAL A 39 10.43 7.78 -6.14
N VAL A 40 10.06 6.59 -6.60
CA VAL A 40 10.92 5.73 -7.45
C VAL A 40 10.17 5.44 -8.74
N PHE A 41 10.59 6.05 -9.85
CA PHE A 41 9.92 5.91 -11.15
C PHE A 41 10.69 4.95 -12.07
N GLY A 42 10.27 3.68 -12.07
CA GLY A 42 10.89 2.62 -12.87
C GLY A 42 10.17 2.35 -14.20
N THR A 43 10.40 1.17 -14.78
CA THR A 43 9.74 0.72 -16.01
C THR A 43 8.21 0.65 -15.90
N SER A 44 7.69 0.52 -14.67
CA SER A 44 6.27 0.47 -14.35
C SER A 44 5.80 1.70 -13.54
N GLY A 45 6.52 2.82 -13.64
CA GLY A 45 6.25 4.05 -12.90
C GLY A 45 6.63 3.97 -11.43
N HIS A 46 6.02 4.84 -10.62
CA HIS A 46 6.06 4.78 -9.16
C HIS A 46 4.87 3.99 -8.60
N ARG A 47 5.10 3.22 -7.53
CA ARG A 47 4.11 2.38 -6.86
C ARG A 47 4.35 2.39 -5.36
N GLY A 48 3.27 2.32 -4.60
CA GLY A 48 3.28 2.15 -3.16
C GLY A 48 1.87 2.24 -2.58
N SER A 49 1.77 2.59 -1.30
CA SER A 49 0.53 2.68 -0.54
C SER A 49 0.50 3.94 0.31
N SER A 50 -0.67 4.59 0.39
CA SER A 50 -0.90 5.70 1.31
C SER A 50 -0.74 5.32 2.78
N LEU A 51 -0.95 4.05 3.12
CA LEU A 51 -0.77 3.54 4.49
C LEU A 51 0.68 3.57 4.96
N ASP A 52 1.63 3.57 4.04
CA ASP A 52 3.06 3.56 4.34
C ASP A 52 3.74 4.90 3.97
N GLY A 53 2.96 5.90 3.54
CA GLY A 53 3.50 7.20 3.12
C GLY A 53 4.29 7.17 1.81
N ALA A 54 4.18 6.08 1.03
CA ALA A 54 4.90 5.90 -0.23
C ALA A 54 3.91 5.91 -1.40
N PHE A 55 3.61 7.08 -1.97
CA PHE A 55 2.64 7.22 -3.06
C PHE A 55 2.92 8.42 -3.98
#